data_AF-A0A6A5ER93-F1
#
_entry.id   AF-A0A6A5ER93-F1
#
_cell.length_a   1.000
_cell.length_b   1.000
_cell.length_c   1.000
_cell.angle_alpha   90.00
_cell.angle_beta   90.00
_cell.angle_gamma   90.00
#
_symmetry.space_group_name_H-M   'P 1'
#
loop_
_entity.id
_entity.type
_entity.pdbx_description
1 polymer ?
#
loop_
_entity_poly.entity_id
_entity_poly.type
_entity_poly.pdbx_seq_one_letter_code
_entity_poly.pdbx_strand_id
1 'polypeptide(L)'
;MASGSGSNKNDFRRKWDKDEYENLAQKRLAEERDKERRDGKTAPPVKRDLLRHRDYKVDLESKLGKTIVITKTTPQAEMGGYYCNVCDCVVKDSINFLDHINGKKHQRNLGMSMRVERSSLDQVKKRFEVNKKKMEEKQKEYHFEERIKELREEEEKAKAYKKEKQKERKRRAEEDVDFEEDDEMAAVMGFSGFGSVKKTY
;
A
#
# COMPACT_ATOMS: atom_id res chain seq x y z
N MET A 1 -69.92 -35.01 41.09
CA MET A 1 -69.54 -33.99 42.09
C MET A 1 -68.61 -34.65 43.11
N ALA A 2 -67.31 -34.46 42.98
CA ALA A 2 -66.35 -34.79 44.04
C ALA A 2 -65.11 -33.89 43.83
N SER A 3 -65.24 -32.66 44.30
CA SER A 3 -64.20 -31.63 44.28
C SER A 3 -63.22 -31.92 45.41
N GLY A 4 -61.98 -32.26 45.06
CA GLY A 4 -60.92 -32.53 46.04
C GLY A 4 -59.61 -31.84 45.63
N SER A 5 -59.59 -30.51 45.55
CA SER A 5 -58.37 -29.74 45.34
C SER A 5 -57.62 -29.54 46.68
N GLY A 6 -56.87 -30.54 47.09
CA GLY A 6 -55.93 -30.43 48.21
C GLY A 6 -54.54 -30.06 47.71
N SER A 7 -54.24 -28.76 47.55
CA SER A 7 -52.89 -28.27 47.24
C SER A 7 -52.00 -28.37 48.48
N ASN A 8 -51.27 -29.48 48.64
CA ASN A 8 -50.20 -29.59 49.63
C ASN A 8 -49.01 -28.70 49.24
N LYS A 9 -48.95 -27.50 49.82
CA LYS A 9 -47.91 -26.48 49.60
C LYS A 9 -46.56 -26.76 50.30
N ASN A 10 -46.12 -28.02 50.40
CA ASN A 10 -44.80 -28.37 50.98
C ASN A 10 -44.21 -29.63 50.34
N ASP A 11 -44.22 -29.71 49.01
CA ASP A 11 -43.51 -30.75 48.26
C ASP A 11 -42.21 -30.15 47.70
N PHE A 12 -41.10 -30.29 48.44
CA PHE A 12 -39.75 -29.80 48.03
C PHE A 12 -39.14 -30.61 46.88
N ARG A 13 -39.89 -31.55 46.30
CA ARG A 13 -39.47 -32.33 45.14
C ARG A 13 -39.89 -31.59 43.88
N ARG A 14 -38.90 -31.08 43.14
CA ARG A 14 -39.08 -30.43 41.84
C ARG A 14 -39.75 -31.40 40.87
N LYS A 15 -41.08 -31.30 40.73
CA LYS A 15 -41.86 -32.04 39.74
C LYS A 15 -41.69 -31.31 38.42
N TRP A 16 -41.33 -32.07 37.38
CA TRP A 16 -41.26 -31.54 36.03
C TRP A 16 -42.67 -31.53 35.47
N ASP A 17 -43.24 -30.35 35.29
CA ASP A 17 -44.55 -30.18 34.69
C ASP A 17 -44.46 -30.46 33.19
N LYS A 18 -44.91 -31.66 32.78
CA LYS A 18 -44.79 -32.15 31.41
C LYS A 18 -45.36 -31.18 30.38
N ASP A 19 -46.50 -30.56 30.71
CA ASP A 19 -47.18 -29.60 29.84
C ASP A 19 -46.34 -28.33 29.60
N GLU A 20 -45.60 -27.85 30.60
CA GLU A 20 -44.72 -26.68 30.42
C GLU A 20 -43.52 -27.01 29.52
N TYR A 21 -42.95 -28.21 29.70
CA TYR A 21 -41.81 -28.65 28.88
C TYR A 21 -42.22 -29.00 27.46
N GLU A 22 -43.42 -29.54 27.25
CA GLU A 22 -44.00 -29.78 25.92
C GLU A 22 -44.27 -28.46 25.19
N ASN A 23 -44.84 -27.46 25.88
CA ASN A 23 -45.02 -26.12 25.31
C ASN A 23 -43.69 -25.43 25.01
N LEU A 24 -42.68 -25.58 25.87
CA LEU A 24 -41.34 -25.03 25.64
C LEU A 24 -40.64 -25.71 24.45
N ALA A 25 -40.81 -27.03 24.29
CA ALA A 25 -40.30 -27.78 23.15
C ALA A 25 -40.98 -27.38 21.85
N GLN A 26 -42.32 -27.24 21.86
CA GLN A 26 -43.09 -26.75 20.72
C GLN A 26 -42.70 -25.32 20.33
N LYS A 27 -42.44 -24.45 21.31
CA LYS A 27 -41.97 -23.07 21.07
C LYS A 27 -40.59 -23.05 20.42
N ARG A 28 -39.65 -23.89 20.89
CA ARG A 28 -38.32 -24.03 20.25
C ARG A 28 -38.44 -24.53 18.80
N LEU A 29 -39.27 -25.54 18.55
CA LEU A 29 -39.50 -26.07 17.20
C LEU A 29 -40.18 -25.05 16.28
N ALA A 30 -41.10 -24.24 16.80
CA ALA A 30 -41.73 -23.16 16.06
C ALA A 30 -40.73 -22.04 15.73
N GLU A 31 -39.88 -21.66 16.69
CA GLU A 31 -38.82 -20.68 16.47
C GLU A 31 -37.76 -21.16 15.48
N GLU A 32 -37.38 -22.45 15.49
CA GLU A 32 -36.50 -23.04 14.47
C GLU A 32 -37.17 -23.06 13.10
N ARG A 33 -38.43 -23.47 13.00
CA ARG A 33 -39.19 -23.44 11.74
C ARG A 33 -39.36 -22.02 11.20
N ASP A 34 -39.54 -21.03 12.06
CA ASP A 34 -39.65 -19.62 11.66
C ASP A 34 -38.31 -18.97 11.33
N LYS A 35 -37.20 -19.50 11.86
CA LYS A 35 -35.83 -19.17 11.40
C LYS A 35 -35.60 -19.79 10.03
N GLU A 36 -35.86 -21.09 9.85
CA GLU A 36 -35.78 -21.77 8.54
C GLU A 36 -36.67 -21.13 7.48
N ARG A 37 -37.87 -20.63 7.84
CA ARG A 37 -38.74 -19.88 6.92
C ARG A 37 -38.24 -18.46 6.62
N ARG A 38 -37.49 -17.84 7.54
CA ARG A 38 -36.86 -16.53 7.31
C ARG A 38 -35.60 -16.67 6.46
N ASP A 39 -34.79 -17.68 6.74
CA ASP A 39 -33.58 -18.02 5.99
C ASP A 39 -33.91 -18.67 4.63
N GLY A 40 -35.05 -19.38 4.54
CA GLY A 40 -35.61 -19.96 3.32
C GLY A 40 -36.46 -18.99 2.49
N LYS A 41 -36.81 -17.81 3.02
CA LYS A 41 -37.27 -16.68 2.21
C LYS A 41 -36.05 -16.07 1.56
N THR A 42 -35.65 -16.68 0.44
CA THR A 42 -34.75 -16.18 -0.59
C THR A 42 -34.61 -14.68 -0.49
N ALA A 43 -33.47 -14.24 0.03
CA ALA A 43 -33.09 -12.84 0.06
C ALA A 43 -33.38 -12.23 -1.34
N PRO A 44 -33.90 -10.99 -1.41
CA PRO A 44 -34.18 -10.35 -2.70
C PRO A 44 -32.95 -10.49 -3.59
N PRO A 45 -33.11 -10.82 -4.88
CA PRO A 45 -31.97 -11.12 -5.76
C PRO A 45 -31.05 -9.90 -5.74
N VAL A 46 -29.93 -10.03 -5.01
CA VAL A 46 -28.95 -8.97 -4.89
C VAL A 46 -28.50 -8.71 -6.32
N LYS A 47 -28.83 -7.52 -6.82
CA LYS A 47 -28.37 -7.07 -8.13
C LYS A 47 -26.86 -6.97 -8.01
N ARG A 48 -26.21 -8.05 -8.39
CA ARG A 48 -24.77 -8.20 -8.39
C ARG A 48 -24.17 -7.08 -9.21
N ASP A 49 -23.34 -6.28 -8.56
CA ASP A 49 -22.71 -5.15 -9.19
C ASP A 49 -21.84 -5.61 -10.36
N LEU A 50 -21.71 -4.73 -11.35
CA LEU A 50 -20.89 -4.99 -12.53
C LEU A 50 -19.42 -5.06 -12.15
N LEU A 51 -18.66 -5.80 -12.96
CA LEU A 51 -17.23 -6.02 -12.74
C LEU A 51 -16.49 -4.68 -12.75
N ARG A 52 -16.06 -4.23 -11.57
CA ARG A 52 -15.16 -3.09 -11.43
C ARG A 52 -13.71 -3.56 -11.55
N HIS A 53 -12.86 -2.72 -12.13
CA HIS A 53 -11.42 -2.94 -12.04
C HIS A 53 -10.95 -2.80 -10.59
N ARG A 54 -9.94 -3.57 -10.21
CA ARG A 54 -9.32 -3.44 -8.87
C ARG A 54 -8.40 -2.23 -8.87
N ASP A 55 -8.51 -1.42 -7.80
CA ASP A 55 -7.71 -0.22 -7.62
C ASP A 55 -6.47 -0.46 -6.73
N TYR A 56 -6.31 -1.66 -6.16
CA TYR A 56 -5.15 -2.02 -5.35
C TYR A 56 -4.21 -2.99 -6.08
N LYS A 57 -2.91 -2.70 -6.02
CA LYS A 57 -1.86 -3.62 -6.45
C LYS A 57 -1.71 -4.70 -5.38
N VAL A 58 -1.77 -5.96 -5.77
CA VAL A 58 -1.56 -7.08 -4.83
C VAL A 58 -0.05 -7.21 -4.62
N ASP A 59 0.41 -7.03 -3.38
CA ASP A 59 1.82 -7.13 -3.06
C ASP A 59 2.19 -8.59 -2.76
N LEU A 60 2.79 -9.27 -3.75
CA LEU A 60 3.26 -10.65 -3.63
C LEU A 60 4.73 -10.75 -3.19
N GLU A 61 5.44 -9.62 -3.10
CA GLU A 61 6.90 -9.59 -2.90
C GLU A 61 7.30 -9.48 -1.42
N SER A 62 6.42 -9.00 -0.55
CA SER A 62 6.72 -8.66 0.85
C SER A 62 7.08 -9.87 1.74
N LYS A 63 6.74 -11.07 1.27
CA LYS A 63 7.00 -12.37 1.93
C LYS A 63 8.09 -13.19 1.23
N LEU A 64 8.74 -12.68 0.18
CA LEU A 64 9.85 -13.38 -0.47
C LEU A 64 11.09 -13.39 0.46
N GLY A 65 11.74 -14.55 0.59
CA GLY A 65 12.96 -14.71 1.37
C GLY A 65 12.81 -14.82 2.89
N LYS A 66 11.58 -14.75 3.43
CA LYS A 66 11.31 -14.92 4.86
C LYS A 66 10.93 -16.38 5.16
N THR A 67 11.73 -17.07 5.96
CA THR A 67 11.41 -18.40 6.48
C THR A 67 10.56 -18.26 7.74
N ILE A 68 9.33 -18.77 7.70
CA ILE A 68 8.42 -18.78 8.85
C ILE A 68 8.31 -20.20 9.36
N VAL A 69 8.56 -20.41 10.66
CA VAL A 69 8.39 -21.71 11.31
C VAL A 69 6.90 -21.94 11.54
N ILE A 70 6.32 -22.92 10.85
CA ILE A 70 4.91 -23.26 10.96
C ILE A 70 4.72 -24.23 12.13
N THR A 71 4.00 -23.82 13.16
CA THR A 71 3.54 -24.71 14.24
C THR A 71 2.09 -25.15 13.99
N LYS A 72 1.64 -26.25 14.62
CA LYS A 72 0.27 -26.78 14.43
C LYS A 72 -0.84 -25.82 14.91
N THR A 73 -0.49 -24.82 15.74
CA THR A 73 -1.39 -23.83 16.33
C THR A 73 -1.37 -22.47 15.62
N THR A 74 -0.54 -22.30 14.59
CA THR A 74 -0.44 -21.03 13.85
C THR A 74 -1.70 -20.80 12.99
N PRO A 75 -2.34 -19.62 13.03
CA PRO A 75 -3.53 -19.32 12.25
C PRO A 75 -3.26 -19.43 10.74
N GLN A 76 -4.27 -19.84 9.96
CA GLN A 76 -4.16 -20.08 8.51
C GLN A 76 -3.61 -18.88 7.72
N ALA A 77 -3.78 -17.66 8.22
CA ALA A 77 -3.25 -16.43 7.61
C ALA A 77 -1.70 -16.31 7.68
N GLU A 78 -1.09 -16.99 8.65
CA GLU A 78 0.36 -17.00 8.90
C GLU A 78 1.01 -18.32 8.45
N MET A 79 0.20 -19.30 8.06
CA MET A 79 0.71 -20.51 7.42
C MET A 79 1.30 -20.13 6.05
N GLY A 80 2.44 -20.74 5.70
CA GLY A 80 3.16 -20.44 4.46
C GLY A 80 2.23 -20.46 3.24
N GLY A 81 2.06 -19.30 2.61
CA GLY A 81 1.19 -19.09 1.45
C GLY A 81 0.55 -17.70 1.42
N TYR A 82 -0.24 -17.47 0.38
CA TYR A 82 -1.15 -16.33 0.23
C TYR A 82 -2.52 -16.69 0.79
N TYR A 83 -3.02 -15.90 1.73
CA TYR A 83 -4.33 -16.12 2.35
C TYR A 83 -5.38 -15.20 1.74
N CYS A 84 -6.55 -15.75 1.45
CA CYS A 84 -7.70 -15.01 0.94
C CYS A 84 -8.80 -14.89 2.00
N ASN A 85 -9.08 -13.65 2.45
CA ASN A 85 -10.06 -13.37 3.50
C ASN A 85 -11.52 -13.65 3.11
N VAL A 86 -11.82 -13.76 1.82
CA VAL A 86 -13.20 -13.93 1.31
C VAL A 86 -13.58 -15.40 1.19
N CYS A 87 -12.60 -16.27 1.05
CA CYS A 87 -12.78 -17.70 0.77
C CYS A 87 -12.14 -18.61 1.81
N ASP A 88 -11.48 -18.05 2.84
CA ASP A 88 -10.79 -18.76 3.92
C ASP A 88 -9.89 -19.91 3.42
N CYS A 89 -9.17 -19.65 2.32
CA CYS A 89 -8.27 -20.63 1.74
C CYS A 89 -6.83 -20.08 1.67
N VAL A 90 -5.88 -20.97 1.98
CA VAL A 90 -4.45 -20.71 1.82
C VAL A 90 -4.03 -21.25 0.45
N VAL A 91 -3.52 -20.36 -0.39
CA VAL A 91 -3.01 -20.68 -1.73
C VAL A 91 -1.49 -20.58 -1.71
N LYS A 92 -0.80 -21.62 -2.16
CA LYS A 92 0.68 -21.71 -2.06
C LYS A 92 1.41 -20.87 -3.11
N ASP A 93 0.84 -20.74 -4.30
CA ASP A 93 1.46 -20.07 -5.44
C ASP A 93 0.87 -18.67 -5.69
N SER A 94 1.71 -17.77 -6.19
CA SER A 94 1.33 -16.41 -6.58
C SER A 94 0.32 -16.39 -7.72
N ILE A 95 0.52 -17.24 -8.73
CA ILE A 95 -0.35 -17.36 -9.90
C ILE A 95 -1.73 -17.88 -9.48
N ASN A 96 -1.74 -18.94 -8.68
CA ASN A 96 -2.98 -19.52 -8.18
C ASN A 96 -3.74 -18.54 -7.25
N PHE A 97 -3.03 -17.66 -6.52
CA PHE A 97 -3.68 -16.60 -5.73
C PHE A 97 -4.35 -15.56 -6.63
N LEU A 98 -3.69 -15.12 -7.71
CA LEU A 98 -4.30 -14.23 -8.70
C LEU A 98 -5.52 -14.88 -9.37
N ASP A 99 -5.42 -16.15 -9.75
CA ASP A 99 -6.52 -16.92 -10.33
C ASP A 99 -7.66 -17.17 -9.32
N HIS A 100 -7.33 -17.31 -8.04
CA HIS A 100 -8.31 -17.43 -6.97
C HIS A 100 -9.13 -16.14 -6.81
N ILE A 101 -8.46 -14.99 -6.71
CA ILE A 101 -9.16 -13.69 -6.56
C ILE A 101 -9.96 -13.39 -7.84
N ASN A 102 -9.46 -13.78 -9.02
CA ASN A 102 -10.20 -13.68 -10.29
C ASN A 102 -11.26 -14.78 -10.50
N GLY A 103 -11.34 -15.75 -9.58
CA GLY A 103 -12.20 -16.90 -9.68
C GLY A 103 -13.69 -16.56 -9.49
N LYS A 104 -14.57 -17.32 -10.15
CA LYS A 104 -16.03 -17.15 -10.04
C LYS A 104 -16.55 -17.27 -8.60
N LYS A 105 -15.91 -18.08 -7.76
CA LYS A 105 -16.29 -18.27 -6.36
C LYS A 105 -15.99 -17.02 -5.53
N HIS A 106 -14.78 -16.48 -5.63
CA HIS A 106 -14.37 -15.27 -4.94
C HIS A 106 -15.22 -14.06 -5.38
N GLN A 107 -15.42 -13.89 -6.68
CA GLN A 107 -16.23 -12.79 -7.22
C GLN A 107 -17.70 -12.88 -6.82
N ARG A 108 -18.25 -14.09 -6.68
CA ARG A 108 -19.63 -14.32 -6.22
C ARG A 108 -19.80 -13.93 -4.76
N ASN A 109 -18.84 -14.26 -3.90
CA ASN A 109 -18.87 -13.86 -2.49
C ASN A 109 -18.72 -12.34 -2.33
N LEU A 110 -17.98 -11.68 -3.22
CA LEU A 110 -17.91 -10.21 -3.33
C LEU A 110 -19.18 -9.56 -3.89
N GLY A 111 -20.17 -10.34 -4.31
CA GLY A 111 -21.42 -9.81 -4.86
C GLY A 111 -21.28 -9.20 -6.26
N MET A 112 -20.18 -9.47 -6.96
CA MET A 112 -19.93 -8.95 -8.30
C MET A 112 -20.19 -10.02 -9.36
N SER A 113 -20.65 -9.59 -10.54
CA SER A 113 -20.79 -10.49 -11.69
C SER A 113 -19.64 -10.30 -12.68
N MET A 114 -19.14 -11.39 -13.28
CA MET A 114 -18.12 -11.32 -14.36
C MET A 114 -18.61 -10.63 -15.65
N ARG A 115 -19.84 -10.12 -15.68
CA ARG A 115 -20.39 -9.44 -16.85
C ARG A 115 -19.90 -7.99 -16.82
N VAL A 116 -19.01 -7.67 -17.75
CA VAL A 116 -18.56 -6.29 -18.01
C VAL A 116 -19.65 -5.58 -18.82
N GLU A 117 -19.92 -4.32 -18.49
CA GLU A 117 -20.80 -3.45 -19.26
C GLU A 117 -20.16 -3.11 -20.61
N ARG A 118 -20.97 -3.00 -21.67
CA ARG A 118 -20.46 -2.54 -22.96
C ARG A 118 -20.10 -1.06 -22.85
N SER A 119 -18.90 -0.71 -23.29
CA SER A 119 -18.39 0.66 -23.20
C SER A 119 -19.20 1.63 -24.06
N SER A 120 -19.55 2.79 -23.48
CA SER A 120 -20.21 3.88 -24.21
C SER A 120 -19.18 4.84 -24.84
N LEU A 121 -19.61 5.66 -25.81
CA LEU A 121 -18.74 6.65 -26.48
C LEU A 121 -18.14 7.66 -25.48
N ASP A 122 -18.89 8.04 -24.46
CA ASP A 122 -18.43 8.97 -23.42
C ASP A 122 -17.32 8.37 -22.54
N GLN A 123 -17.41 7.07 -22.22
CA GLN A 123 -16.35 6.35 -21.49
C GLN A 123 -15.05 6.26 -22.30
N VAL A 124 -15.17 6.10 -23.62
CA VAL A 124 -14.00 6.04 -24.52
C VAL A 124 -13.30 7.40 -24.57
N LYS A 125 -14.04 8.51 -24.71
CA LYS A 125 -13.47 9.86 -24.69
C LYS A 125 -12.72 10.15 -23.38
N LYS A 126 -13.34 9.83 -22.24
CA LYS A 126 -12.70 9.98 -20.91
C LYS A 126 -11.42 9.13 -20.80
N ARG A 127 -11.40 7.91 -21.35
CA ARG A 127 -10.19 7.07 -21.38
C ARG A 127 -9.09 7.66 -22.26
N PHE A 128 -9.43 8.23 -23.42
CA PHE A 128 -8.47 8.92 -24.28
C PHE A 128 -7.87 10.16 -23.61
N GLU A 129 -8.67 10.95 -22.89
CA GLU A 129 -8.18 12.11 -22.13
C GLU A 129 -7.22 11.69 -21.02
N VAL A 130 -7.56 10.65 -20.25
CA VAL A 130 -6.66 10.12 -19.21
C VAL A 130 -5.37 9.57 -19.82
N ASN A 131 -5.45 8.86 -20.95
CA ASN A 131 -4.27 8.34 -21.61
C ASN A 131 -3.38 9.46 -22.17
N LYS A 132 -4.01 10.49 -22.76
CA LYS A 132 -3.30 11.68 -23.24
C LYS A 132 -2.59 12.40 -22.09
N LYS A 133 -3.26 12.62 -20.96
CA LYS A 133 -2.64 13.21 -19.76
C LYS A 133 -1.45 12.39 -19.26
N LYS A 134 -1.57 11.06 -19.20
CA LYS A 134 -0.44 10.18 -18.82
C LYS A 134 0.74 10.26 -19.80
N MET A 135 0.46 10.40 -21.10
CA MET A 135 1.51 10.60 -22.10
C MET A 135 2.16 11.97 -21.99
N GLU A 136 1.38 13.03 -21.71
CA GLU A 136 1.90 14.37 -21.46
C GLU A 136 2.74 14.44 -20.17
N GLU A 137 2.34 13.74 -19.10
CA GLU A 137 3.13 13.61 -17.87
C GLU A 137 4.49 12.96 -18.15
N LYS A 138 4.50 11.84 -18.88
CA LYS A 138 5.75 11.20 -19.30
C LYS A 138 6.60 12.13 -20.17
N GLN A 139 6.01 12.82 -21.14
CA GLN A 139 6.73 13.81 -21.96
C GLN A 139 7.33 14.93 -21.11
N LYS A 140 6.59 15.44 -20.11
CA LYS A 140 7.12 16.42 -19.16
C LYS A 140 8.29 15.86 -18.35
N GLU A 141 8.20 14.63 -17.86
CA GLU A 141 9.32 13.95 -17.17
C GLU A 141 10.56 13.89 -18.06
N TYR A 142 10.42 13.50 -19.33
CA TYR A 142 11.53 13.52 -20.30
C TYR A 142 12.09 14.94 -20.51
N HIS A 143 11.24 15.96 -20.63
CA HIS A 143 11.69 17.33 -20.79
C HIS A 143 12.39 17.90 -19.54
N PHE A 144 12.00 17.48 -18.33
CA PHE A 144 12.71 17.86 -17.11
C PHE A 144 14.08 17.17 -17.03
N GLU A 145 14.16 15.90 -17.40
CA GLU A 145 15.41 15.15 -17.39
C GLU A 145 16.41 15.66 -18.44
N GLU A 146 15.93 15.98 -19.64
CA GLU A 146 16.73 16.67 -20.68
C GLU A 146 17.20 18.04 -20.21
N ARG A 147 16.32 18.85 -19.61
CA ARG A 147 16.69 20.18 -19.09
C ARG A 147 17.69 20.11 -17.93
N ILE A 148 17.57 19.11 -17.05
CA ILE A 148 18.53 18.86 -15.97
C ILE A 148 19.88 18.43 -16.53
N LYS A 149 19.87 17.63 -17.60
CA LYS A 149 21.08 17.20 -18.29
C LYS A 149 21.79 18.37 -18.97
N GLU A 150 21.07 19.23 -19.68
CA GLU A 150 21.61 20.44 -20.29
C GLU A 150 22.21 21.39 -19.24
N LEU A 151 21.50 21.63 -18.13
CA LEU A 151 22.00 22.48 -17.05
C LEU A 151 23.27 21.90 -16.40
N ARG A 152 23.34 20.57 -16.26
CA ARG A 152 24.54 19.87 -15.76
C ARG A 152 25.71 20.00 -16.73
N GLU A 153 25.47 19.86 -18.04
CA GLU A 153 26.49 20.04 -19.07
C GLU A 153 26.98 21.49 -19.16
N GLU A 154 26.10 22.48 -19.01
CA GLU A 154 26.46 23.90 -18.95
C GLU A 154 27.28 24.23 -17.69
N GLU A 155 26.91 23.68 -16.53
CA GLU A 155 27.71 23.82 -15.32
C GLU A 155 29.09 23.18 -15.46
N GLU A 156 29.19 22.01 -16.10
CA GLU A 156 30.47 21.34 -16.34
C GLU A 156 31.35 22.14 -17.31
N LYS A 157 30.77 22.68 -18.39
CA LYS A 157 31.46 23.59 -19.31
C LYS A 157 31.88 24.88 -18.61
N ALA A 158 31.04 25.46 -17.76
CA ALA A 158 31.39 26.66 -17.00
C ALA A 158 32.48 26.38 -15.96
N LYS A 159 32.47 25.20 -15.32
CA LYS A 159 33.54 24.75 -14.39
C LYS A 159 34.84 24.49 -15.15
N ALA A 160 34.79 23.91 -16.35
CA ALA A 160 35.95 23.71 -17.21
C ALA A 160 36.55 25.04 -17.67
N TYR A 161 35.71 25.97 -18.15
CA TYR A 161 36.13 27.32 -18.56
C TYR A 161 36.72 28.12 -17.40
N LYS A 162 36.13 28.05 -16.19
CA LYS A 162 36.70 28.66 -14.98
C LYS A 162 38.07 28.07 -14.63
N LYS A 163 38.23 26.74 -14.71
CA LYS A 163 39.51 26.06 -14.47
C LYS A 163 40.56 26.42 -15.52
N GLU A 164 40.17 26.53 -16.78
CA GLU A 164 41.06 26.94 -17.87
C GLU A 164 41.49 28.40 -17.70
N LYS A 165 40.56 29.32 -17.47
CA LYS A 165 40.88 30.73 -17.19
C LYS A 165 41.74 30.90 -15.93
N GLN A 166 41.57 30.06 -14.92
CA GLN A 166 42.43 30.05 -13.73
C GLN A 166 43.83 29.51 -14.03
N LYS A 167 43.95 28.48 -14.88
CA LYS A 167 45.26 27.98 -15.35
C LYS A 167 45.96 28.96 -16.27
N GLU A 168 45.24 29.67 -17.13
CA GLU A 168 45.75 30.71 -18.01
C GLU A 168 46.23 31.92 -17.20
N ARG A 169 45.44 32.39 -16.22
CA ARG A 169 45.89 33.42 -15.27
C ARG A 169 47.12 32.98 -14.47
N LYS A 170 47.23 31.68 -14.13
CA LYS A 170 48.41 31.15 -13.45
C LYS A 170 49.64 31.10 -14.37
N ARG A 171 49.49 30.68 -15.64
CA ARG A 171 50.59 30.70 -16.63
C ARG A 171 51.04 32.13 -16.94
N ARG A 172 50.10 33.06 -17.08
CA ARG A 172 50.42 34.47 -17.29
C ARG A 172 51.09 35.10 -16.07
N ALA A 173 50.66 34.75 -14.86
CA ALA A 173 51.36 35.14 -13.65
C ALA A 173 52.76 34.49 -13.56
N GLU A 174 52.95 33.25 -13.98
CA GLU A 174 54.30 32.63 -14.05
C GLU A 174 55.19 33.28 -15.13
N GLU A 175 54.64 33.80 -16.23
CA GLU A 175 55.40 34.59 -17.23
C GLU A 175 55.69 36.02 -16.77
N ASP A 176 54.77 36.68 -16.05
CA ASP A 176 54.98 38.04 -15.51
C ASP A 176 55.87 38.03 -14.24
N VAL A 177 55.92 36.92 -13.49
CA VAL A 177 56.77 36.75 -12.29
C VAL A 177 58.25 36.49 -12.62
N ASP A 178 58.60 36.10 -13.86
CA ASP A 178 60.01 35.93 -14.25
C ASP A 178 60.72 37.28 -14.50
N PHE A 179 59.99 38.41 -14.55
CA PHE A 179 60.56 39.69 -14.94
C PHE A 179 60.65 40.78 -13.84
N GLU A 180 59.76 40.89 -12.84
CA GLU A 180 59.76 42.11 -11.99
C GLU A 180 59.43 42.03 -10.47
N GLU A 181 59.01 40.92 -9.83
CA GLU A 181 58.39 41.05 -8.48
C GLU A 181 58.71 39.95 -7.43
N ASP A 182 59.93 39.94 -6.86
CA ASP A 182 60.18 39.22 -5.58
C ASP A 182 60.16 40.14 -4.34
N ASP A 183 60.32 41.46 -4.49
CA ASP A 183 60.57 42.34 -3.32
C ASP A 183 59.39 43.29 -2.97
N GLU A 184 58.67 43.81 -3.97
CA GLU A 184 57.61 44.80 -3.72
C GLU A 184 56.21 44.17 -3.52
N MET A 185 55.92 43.02 -4.16
CA MET A 185 54.59 42.40 -4.10
C MET A 185 54.30 41.72 -2.75
N ALA A 186 55.35 41.29 -2.02
CA ALA A 186 55.21 40.72 -0.67
C ALA A 186 54.83 41.78 0.39
N ALA A 187 55.21 43.04 0.16
CA ALA A 187 54.89 44.17 1.02
C ALA A 187 53.44 44.66 0.82
N VAL A 188 52.91 44.56 -0.40
CA VAL A 188 51.52 44.97 -0.72
C VAL A 188 50.50 43.91 -0.30
N MET A 189 50.85 42.63 -0.29
CA MET A 189 49.96 41.54 0.19
C MET A 189 49.99 41.31 1.73
N GLY A 190 50.63 42.20 2.50
CA GLY A 190 50.47 42.24 3.96
C GLY A 190 51.21 41.16 4.75
N PHE A 191 52.29 40.59 4.21
CA PHE A 191 53.14 39.63 4.95
C PHE A 191 54.18 40.31 5.87
N SER A 192 54.17 41.64 5.99
CA SER A 192 55.05 42.37 6.90
C SER A 192 54.46 42.43 8.32
N GLY A 193 54.80 41.44 9.15
CA GLY A 193 54.81 41.62 10.60
C GLY A 193 54.03 40.58 11.39
N PHE A 194 54.70 39.48 11.73
CA PHE A 194 54.34 38.68 12.89
C PHE A 194 55.55 38.51 13.81
N GLY A 195 55.56 39.27 14.93
CA GLY A 195 56.30 38.90 16.14
C GLY A 195 57.59 39.67 16.47
N SER A 196 57.48 40.93 16.89
CA SER A 196 58.52 41.54 17.73
C SER A 196 58.47 40.96 19.15
N VAL A 197 59.41 40.09 19.52
CA VAL A 197 59.62 39.66 20.92
C VAL A 197 60.62 40.60 21.59
N LYS A 198 60.16 41.22 22.68
CA LYS A 198 60.84 42.20 23.54
C LYS A 198 62.18 41.68 24.09
N LYS A 199 63.19 42.55 24.08
CA LYS A 199 64.33 42.48 25.00
C LYS A 199 64.08 43.51 26.11
N THR A 200 63.77 43.03 27.31
CA THR A 200 63.71 43.83 28.54
C THR A 200 65.12 44.11 29.05
N TYR A 201 65.27 45.30 29.62
CA TYR A 201 66.40 45.73 30.45
C TYR A 201 66.56 44.82 31.67
#